data_AF-A0A925ZQ42-F1
#
_entry.id   AF-A0A925ZQ42-F1
#
_cell.length_a   1.000
_cell.length_b   1.000
_cell.length_c   1.000
_cell.angle_alpha   90.00
_cell.angle_beta   90.00
_cell.angle_gamma   90.00
#
_symmetry.space_group_name_H-M   'P 1'
#
loop_
_entity.id
_entity.type
_entity.pdbx_description
1 polymer ?
#
loop_
_entity_poly.entity_id
_entity_poly.type
_entity_poly.pdbx_seq_one_letter_code
_entity_poly.pdbx_strand_id
1 'polypeptide(L)'
;MVGHHDAAEPSGHSGLRATALVHFIRNEKQAWVAIAAQWGRVRDTQQLLSYLRQERGWNVPTAAITDVADAATGTAVLAFQREANARLGAALFEDGIIGAQTLGAIFDVAREDWTRWLTANAVADDDLAFEDPSCPAIAAGVGFKPYRTVPPLPAAHGHRFVDAIIVPATERVELGRSPAGAGVYDVASIGTLAPGDLVWPHADVFQLRFFDPDHRPVPDLEVTATLDGVTMPAKTTDVDGVVTFALPADVRLASVELGPRLGYATQGGIVLERGDGEDGEPFAIPDIAEQVARLFTSHPVEILVFPPSVDVPAEPAAPPPTVVAGTEFGPDNPYRLDELSTFWRHGKTGEAFALTDGELELKRATYRAHIRRAVAERREFVASVPRAELTRIGGTRHRLRTIAAASFEAMWTAMAAALEADRAAAVGTAVATTSVGLVDGYRDADEQFTMWDGRFYGYLWSFKKHELKDETAATSTVVPKELARYIGGKTGCPGYSNHNDGHAIDIETKVLSAKGKAVRLGAKNRKLWLEIRPWMFDWMSEHCGEHGFEPYEREPWHWNYVGALEGAVPGAEEDSRC
;
A
#
# COMPACT_ATOMS: atom_id res chain seq x y z
N MET A 1 19.34 -10.84 2.53
CA MET A 1 19.07 -10.93 1.08
C MET A 1 18.70 -9.54 0.57
N VAL A 2 19.63 -8.80 -0.05
CA VAL A 2 19.41 -7.94 -1.23
C VAL A 2 20.80 -7.73 -1.86
N GLY A 3 20.87 -7.85 -3.19
CA GLY A 3 22.07 -8.19 -3.94
C GLY A 3 23.18 -7.14 -3.97
N HIS A 4 24.39 -7.67 -4.17
CA HIS A 4 25.58 -6.87 -4.41
C HIS A 4 25.48 -6.16 -5.76
N HIS A 5 25.67 -4.84 -5.74
CA HIS A 5 25.92 -4.12 -6.98
C HIS A 5 27.31 -4.47 -7.52
N ASP A 6 27.34 -4.91 -8.77
CA ASP A 6 28.54 -5.01 -9.59
C ASP A 6 28.54 -3.81 -10.55
N ALA A 7 29.72 -3.26 -10.85
CA ALA A 7 29.86 -2.15 -11.80
C ALA A 7 29.34 -2.52 -13.20
N ALA A 8 29.24 -3.82 -13.50
CA ALA A 8 28.69 -4.34 -14.76
C ALA A 8 27.15 -4.48 -14.78
N GLU A 9 26.44 -4.11 -13.70
CA GLU A 9 25.01 -4.32 -13.59
C GLU A 9 24.19 -3.28 -14.39
N PRO A 10 23.17 -3.70 -15.18
CA PRO A 10 22.35 -2.77 -15.94
C PRO A 10 21.65 -1.72 -15.06
N SER A 11 21.52 -0.49 -15.58
CA SER A 11 20.76 0.58 -14.94
C SER A 11 19.31 0.12 -14.67
N GLY A 12 18.80 0.40 -13.46
CA GLY A 12 17.44 0.03 -13.03
C GLY A 12 17.32 -1.24 -12.18
N HIS A 13 18.34 -2.11 -12.14
CA HIS A 13 18.32 -3.30 -11.26
C HIS A 13 18.24 -2.94 -9.76
N SER A 14 18.83 -1.83 -9.35
CA SER A 14 18.74 -1.32 -7.98
C SER A 14 17.29 -1.02 -7.58
N GLY A 15 16.52 -0.38 -8.48
CA GLY A 15 15.11 -0.08 -8.25
C GLY A 15 14.26 -1.35 -8.15
N LEU A 16 14.53 -2.35 -9.00
CA LEU A 16 13.86 -3.65 -8.93
C LEU A 16 14.19 -4.40 -7.63
N ARG A 17 15.45 -4.37 -7.16
CA ARG A 17 15.85 -4.94 -5.87
C ARG A 17 15.19 -4.25 -4.68
N ALA A 18 15.13 -2.92 -4.70
CA ALA A 18 14.39 -2.16 -3.69
C ALA A 18 12.91 -2.57 -3.70
N THR A 19 12.31 -2.69 -4.88
CA THR A 19 10.91 -3.14 -5.03
C THR A 19 10.71 -4.56 -4.50
N ALA A 20 11.63 -5.48 -4.79
CA ALA A 20 11.62 -6.82 -4.21
C ALA A 20 11.70 -6.76 -2.68
N LEU A 21 12.59 -5.96 -2.10
CA LEU A 21 12.67 -5.80 -0.64
C LEU A 21 11.35 -5.28 -0.04
N VAL A 22 10.67 -4.33 -0.69
CA VAL A 22 9.33 -3.88 -0.26
C VAL A 22 8.34 -5.05 -0.22
N HIS A 23 8.27 -5.85 -1.29
CA HIS A 23 7.41 -7.03 -1.32
C HIS A 23 7.80 -8.07 -0.26
N PHE A 24 9.09 -8.21 0.05
CA PHE A 24 9.56 -9.09 1.12
C PHE A 24 9.10 -8.62 2.50
N ILE A 25 9.25 -7.33 2.81
CA ILE A 25 8.81 -6.75 4.07
C ILE A 25 7.29 -6.90 4.23
N ARG A 26 6.52 -6.66 3.16
CA ARG A 26 5.06 -6.80 3.14
C ARG A 26 4.54 -8.25 3.07
N ASN A 27 5.44 -9.24 3.13
CA ASN A 27 5.09 -10.65 3.01
C ASN A 27 4.36 -11.02 1.70
N GLU A 28 4.65 -10.30 0.61
CA GLU A 28 4.03 -10.46 -0.71
C GLU A 28 4.84 -11.45 -1.59
N LYS A 29 4.86 -12.72 -1.18
CA LYS A 29 5.67 -13.80 -1.79
C LYS A 29 5.64 -13.82 -3.33
N GLN A 30 4.46 -13.78 -3.94
CA GLN A 30 4.33 -13.93 -5.39
C GLN A 30 4.95 -12.75 -6.16
N ALA A 31 4.80 -11.53 -5.65
CA ALA A 31 5.40 -10.34 -6.26
C ALA A 31 6.92 -10.37 -6.13
N TRP A 32 7.44 -10.79 -4.97
CA TRP A 32 8.87 -11.00 -4.77
C TRP A 32 9.42 -12.06 -5.74
N VAL A 33 8.76 -13.22 -5.83
CA VAL A 33 9.18 -14.33 -6.71
C VAL A 33 9.18 -13.89 -8.17
N ALA A 34 8.20 -13.11 -8.61
CA ALA A 34 8.15 -12.60 -9.98
C ALA A 34 9.38 -11.73 -10.30
N ILE A 35 9.74 -10.80 -9.40
CA ILE A 35 10.94 -9.96 -9.59
C ILE A 35 12.22 -10.80 -9.53
N ALA A 36 12.32 -11.70 -8.55
CA ALA A 36 13.50 -12.56 -8.39
C ALA A 36 13.68 -13.54 -9.55
N ALA A 37 12.60 -14.07 -10.13
CA ALA A 37 12.67 -14.97 -11.28
C ALA A 37 13.11 -14.24 -12.55
N GLN A 38 12.70 -12.99 -12.72
CA GLN A 38 13.03 -12.20 -13.91
C GLN A 38 14.40 -11.52 -13.81
N TRP A 39 14.79 -11.07 -12.62
CA TRP A 39 15.93 -10.17 -12.41
C TRP A 39 16.90 -10.63 -11.32
N GLY A 40 16.60 -11.74 -10.64
CA GLY A 40 17.48 -12.31 -9.64
C GLY A 40 18.72 -12.95 -10.28
N ARG A 41 19.84 -12.90 -9.57
CA ARG A 41 21.10 -13.51 -10.01
C ARG A 41 21.26 -14.88 -9.39
N VAL A 42 21.92 -15.79 -10.10
CA VAL A 42 22.27 -17.12 -9.56
C VAL A 42 23.12 -16.97 -8.30
N ARG A 43 23.98 -15.95 -8.29
CA ARG A 43 24.81 -15.53 -7.17
C ARG A 43 24.03 -15.27 -5.89
N ASP A 44 22.85 -14.63 -6.00
CA ASP A 44 22.02 -14.32 -4.83
C ASP A 44 21.52 -15.63 -4.17
N THR A 45 21.15 -16.60 -5.01
CA THR A 45 20.77 -17.94 -4.54
C THR A 45 21.96 -18.66 -3.92
N GLN A 46 23.12 -18.68 -4.59
CA GLN A 46 24.35 -19.30 -4.06
C GLN A 46 24.76 -18.72 -2.70
N GLN A 47 24.64 -17.39 -2.52
CA GLN A 47 24.91 -16.70 -1.26
C GLN A 47 23.97 -17.17 -0.15
N LEU A 48 22.67 -17.24 -0.43
CA LEU A 48 21.70 -17.72 0.53
C LEU A 48 21.97 -19.18 0.91
N LEU A 49 22.25 -20.05 -0.06
CA LEU A 49 22.56 -21.46 0.21
C LEU A 49 23.80 -21.61 1.10
N SER A 50 24.82 -20.77 0.87
CA SER A 50 26.00 -20.70 1.74
C SER A 50 25.64 -20.28 3.16
N TYR A 51 24.79 -19.25 3.31
CA TYR A 51 24.28 -18.80 4.60
C TYR A 51 23.49 -19.90 5.32
N LEU A 52 22.56 -20.59 4.64
CA LEU A 52 21.75 -21.65 5.25
C LEU A 52 22.59 -22.82 5.76
N ARG A 53 23.67 -23.16 5.06
CA ARG A 53 24.61 -24.14 5.58
C ARG A 53 25.34 -23.64 6.82
N GLN A 54 25.91 -22.43 6.75
CA GLN A 54 26.78 -21.90 7.82
C GLN A 54 25.99 -21.59 9.10
N GLU A 55 24.85 -20.94 8.97
CA GLU A 55 24.10 -20.35 10.09
C GLU A 55 22.90 -21.20 10.52
N ARG A 56 22.31 -21.96 9.58
CA ARG A 56 21.10 -22.78 9.85
C ARG A 56 21.38 -24.29 9.89
N GLY A 57 22.62 -24.72 9.62
CA GLY A 57 23.00 -26.13 9.58
C GLY A 57 22.21 -26.94 8.53
N TRP A 58 21.83 -26.31 7.42
CA TRP A 58 21.20 -27.02 6.31
C TRP A 58 22.24 -27.88 5.59
N ASN A 59 21.85 -29.09 5.19
CA ASN A 59 22.72 -30.02 4.47
C ASN A 59 22.80 -29.65 2.98
N VAL A 60 23.27 -28.44 2.69
CA VAL A 60 23.42 -27.91 1.33
C VAL A 60 24.91 -27.82 0.98
N PRO A 61 25.39 -28.48 -0.08
CA PRO A 61 26.77 -28.36 -0.53
C PRO A 61 27.17 -26.91 -0.78
N THR A 62 28.38 -26.52 -0.38
CA THR A 62 28.94 -25.20 -0.71
C THR A 62 29.51 -25.26 -2.12
N ALA A 63 28.83 -24.64 -3.07
CA ALA A 63 29.44 -24.26 -4.34
C ALA A 63 30.19 -22.92 -4.17
N ALA A 64 31.17 -22.66 -5.03
CA ALA A 64 31.72 -21.32 -5.14
C ALA A 64 30.62 -20.34 -5.58
N ILE A 65 30.68 -19.10 -5.09
CA ILE A 65 29.74 -18.04 -5.47
C ILE A 65 30.24 -17.42 -6.78
N THR A 66 29.74 -17.92 -7.91
CA THR A 66 30.25 -17.64 -9.27
C THR A 66 29.25 -16.92 -10.16
N ASP A 67 27.98 -16.82 -9.74
CA ASP A 67 26.86 -16.39 -10.59
C ASP A 67 26.59 -17.27 -11.82
N VAL A 68 27.09 -18.51 -11.82
CA VAL A 68 26.89 -19.45 -12.93
C VAL A 68 25.98 -20.59 -12.46
N ALA A 69 24.91 -20.85 -13.21
CA ALA A 69 24.01 -21.99 -12.99
C ALA A 69 24.61 -23.30 -13.53
N ASP A 70 25.75 -23.70 -12.96
CA ASP A 70 26.46 -24.93 -13.31
C ASP A 70 25.94 -26.16 -12.54
N ALA A 71 26.54 -27.33 -12.81
CA ALA A 71 26.18 -28.58 -12.15
C ALA A 71 26.38 -28.54 -10.62
N ALA A 72 27.37 -27.78 -10.14
CA ALA A 72 27.60 -27.61 -8.70
C ALA A 72 26.45 -26.80 -8.06
N THR A 73 26.01 -25.73 -8.72
CA THR A 73 24.86 -24.94 -8.31
C THR A 73 23.58 -25.76 -8.34
N GLY A 74 23.33 -26.52 -9.41
CA GLY A 74 22.18 -27.41 -9.50
C GLY A 74 22.16 -28.46 -8.38
N THR A 75 23.31 -29.02 -8.02
CA THR A 75 23.44 -29.96 -6.89
C THR A 75 23.12 -29.28 -5.55
N ALA A 76 23.57 -28.05 -5.34
CA ALA A 76 23.27 -27.29 -4.13
C ALA A 76 21.77 -26.92 -4.03
N VAL A 77 21.16 -26.50 -5.14
CA VAL A 77 19.73 -26.18 -5.20
C VAL A 77 18.88 -27.42 -4.95
N LEU A 78 19.26 -28.57 -5.53
CA LEU A 78 18.58 -29.84 -5.30
C LEU A 78 18.60 -30.24 -3.82
N ALA A 79 19.77 -30.09 -3.17
CA ALA A 79 19.91 -30.36 -1.74
C ALA A 79 19.05 -29.39 -0.90
N PHE A 80 18.97 -28.12 -1.29
CA PHE A 80 18.08 -27.15 -0.67
C PHE A 80 16.60 -27.54 -0.81
N GLN A 81 16.15 -27.91 -2.02
CA GLN A 81 14.77 -28.32 -2.27
C GLN A 81 14.37 -29.51 -1.37
N ARG A 82 15.27 -30.50 -1.21
CA ARG A 82 15.10 -31.63 -0.28
C ARG A 82 14.97 -31.19 1.18
N GLU A 83 15.88 -30.35 1.64
CA GLU A 83 15.84 -29.84 3.02
C GLU A 83 14.59 -28.99 3.26
N ALA A 84 14.17 -28.17 2.30
CA ALA A 84 12.94 -27.40 2.39
C ALA A 84 11.69 -28.30 2.41
N ASN A 85 11.64 -29.34 1.59
CA ASN A 85 10.56 -30.33 1.64
C ASN A 85 10.50 -31.05 3.00
N ALA A 86 11.65 -31.50 3.50
CA ALA A 86 11.73 -32.27 4.74
C ALA A 86 11.44 -31.41 5.99
N ARG A 87 11.96 -30.18 6.04
CA ARG A 87 11.85 -29.30 7.22
C ARG A 87 10.59 -28.45 7.22
N LEU A 88 10.16 -27.99 6.05
CA LEU A 88 9.08 -26.99 5.92
C LEU A 88 7.81 -27.56 5.27
N GLY A 89 7.84 -28.78 4.74
CA GLY A 89 6.70 -29.35 4.01
C GLY A 89 6.39 -28.63 2.71
N ALA A 90 7.40 -28.01 2.07
CA ALA A 90 7.22 -27.09 0.94
C ALA A 90 6.72 -27.72 -0.38
N ALA A 91 6.68 -29.06 -0.49
CA ALA A 91 6.21 -29.81 -1.66
C ALA A 91 6.81 -29.37 -3.02
N LEU A 92 8.09 -29.01 -3.01
CA LEU A 92 8.88 -28.58 -4.17
C LEU A 92 9.25 -29.76 -5.07
N PHE A 93 9.34 -29.50 -6.38
CA PHE A 93 10.05 -30.39 -7.28
C PHE A 93 11.55 -30.37 -6.98
N GLU A 94 12.14 -31.55 -6.79
CA GLU A 94 13.55 -31.75 -6.51
C GLU A 94 14.34 -31.95 -7.82
N ASP A 95 14.52 -30.86 -8.58
CA ASP A 95 15.12 -30.85 -9.92
C ASP A 95 16.44 -30.08 -10.01
N GLY A 96 16.85 -29.39 -8.94
CA GLY A 96 18.05 -28.55 -8.92
C GLY A 96 17.91 -27.24 -9.71
N ILE A 97 16.70 -26.85 -10.10
CA ILE A 97 16.45 -25.64 -10.89
C ILE A 97 16.05 -24.48 -9.97
N ILE A 98 16.62 -23.30 -10.20
CA ILE A 98 16.22 -22.05 -9.55
C ILE A 98 14.96 -21.50 -10.25
N GLY A 99 13.85 -22.21 -10.08
CA GLY A 99 12.55 -21.82 -10.61
C GLY A 99 11.70 -21.07 -9.58
N ALA A 100 10.47 -20.69 -9.97
CA ALA A 100 9.54 -19.97 -9.10
C ALA A 100 9.24 -20.71 -7.79
N GLN A 101 9.15 -22.04 -7.80
CA GLN A 101 8.95 -22.85 -6.59
C GLN A 101 10.15 -22.73 -5.63
N THR A 102 11.37 -22.91 -6.15
CA THR A 102 12.62 -22.77 -5.38
C THR A 102 12.75 -21.37 -4.79
N LEU A 103 12.49 -20.33 -5.59
CA LEU A 103 12.49 -18.93 -5.14
C LEU A 103 11.41 -18.68 -4.09
N GLY A 104 10.24 -19.30 -4.23
CA GLY A 104 9.18 -19.26 -3.23
C GLY A 104 9.60 -19.88 -1.89
N ALA A 105 10.29 -21.02 -1.91
CA ALA A 105 10.81 -21.62 -0.68
C ALA A 105 11.93 -20.78 -0.05
N ILE A 106 12.78 -20.18 -0.86
CA ILE A 106 13.79 -19.21 -0.42
C ILE A 106 13.14 -18.05 0.32
N PHE A 107 12.06 -17.50 -0.24
CA PHE A 107 11.28 -16.44 0.39
C PHE A 107 10.77 -16.87 1.77
N ASP A 108 10.18 -18.06 1.88
CA ASP A 108 9.63 -18.56 3.14
C ASP A 108 10.72 -18.71 4.21
N VAL A 109 11.87 -19.28 3.85
CA VAL A 109 13.02 -19.42 4.77
C VAL A 109 13.49 -18.06 5.26
N ALA A 110 13.65 -17.10 4.34
CA ALA A 110 14.08 -15.77 4.70
C ALA A 110 13.03 -15.03 5.56
N ARG A 111 11.73 -15.25 5.32
CA ARG A 111 10.66 -14.72 6.16
C ARG A 111 10.69 -15.31 7.57
N GLU A 112 10.99 -16.61 7.70
CA GLU A 112 11.17 -17.24 9.01
C GLU A 112 12.34 -16.59 9.79
N ASP A 113 13.47 -16.33 9.12
CA ASP A 113 14.61 -15.61 9.72
C ASP A 113 14.27 -14.16 10.08
N TRP A 114 13.52 -13.47 9.22
CA TRP A 114 13.03 -12.12 9.47
C TRP A 114 12.14 -12.06 10.72
N THR A 115 11.12 -12.92 10.79
CA THR A 115 10.21 -12.99 11.94
C THR A 115 10.95 -13.34 13.23
N ARG A 116 11.94 -14.25 13.16
CA ARG A 116 12.80 -14.55 14.32
C ARG A 116 13.58 -13.32 14.77
N TRP A 117 14.17 -12.58 13.82
CA TRP A 117 14.90 -11.35 14.12
C TRP A 117 14.00 -10.30 14.76
N LEU A 118 12.80 -10.08 14.21
CA LEU A 118 11.81 -9.14 14.77
C LEU A 118 11.43 -9.53 16.21
N THR A 119 11.12 -10.81 16.42
CA THR A 119 10.77 -11.35 17.74
C THR A 119 11.90 -11.14 18.75
N ALA A 120 13.15 -11.42 18.36
CA ALA A 120 14.32 -11.23 19.21
C ALA A 120 14.55 -9.76 19.59
N ASN A 121 14.05 -8.82 18.79
CA ASN A 121 14.13 -7.38 19.02
C ASN A 121 12.82 -6.77 19.54
N ALA A 122 11.83 -7.60 19.91
CA ALA A 122 10.51 -7.16 20.40
C ALA A 122 9.80 -6.17 19.45
N VAL A 123 9.92 -6.39 18.13
CA VAL A 123 9.22 -5.64 17.09
C VAL A 123 8.12 -6.53 16.51
N ALA A 124 6.87 -6.08 16.44
CA ALA A 124 5.83 -6.81 15.72
C ALA A 124 5.92 -6.53 14.22
N ASP A 125 5.52 -7.48 13.36
CA ASP A 125 5.51 -7.27 11.90
C ASP A 125 4.57 -6.11 11.52
N ASP A 126 3.49 -5.92 12.27
CA ASP A 126 2.53 -4.80 12.11
C ASP A 126 3.07 -3.44 12.60
N ASP A 127 4.14 -3.43 13.40
CA ASP A 127 4.81 -2.19 13.83
C ASP A 127 5.70 -1.60 12.73
N LEU A 128 5.96 -2.38 11.67
CA LEU A 128 6.78 -1.96 10.54
C LEU A 128 5.95 -1.09 9.59
N ALA A 129 6.21 0.20 9.63
CA ALA A 129 5.67 1.16 8.67
C ALA A 129 6.80 1.76 7.82
N PHE A 130 6.51 1.98 6.54
CA PHE A 130 7.31 2.90 5.74
C PHE A 130 6.98 4.33 6.19
N GLU A 131 8.01 5.11 6.49
CA GLU A 131 7.85 6.51 6.92
C GLU A 131 7.06 7.33 5.89
N ASP A 132 7.32 7.12 4.61
CA ASP A 132 6.54 7.63 3.49
C ASP A 132 5.97 6.46 2.66
N PRO A 133 4.64 6.20 2.71
CA PRO A 133 4.01 5.16 1.91
C PRO A 133 4.11 5.39 0.39
N SER A 134 4.30 6.65 -0.03
CA SER A 134 4.46 7.05 -1.44
C SER A 134 5.90 6.92 -1.93
N CYS A 135 6.86 6.83 -1.00
CA CYS A 135 8.27 6.63 -1.27
C CYS A 135 8.86 5.70 -0.19
N PRO A 136 8.66 4.37 -0.28
CA PRO A 136 9.18 3.45 0.70
C PRO A 136 10.71 3.58 0.75
N ALA A 137 11.20 4.28 1.78
CA ALA A 137 12.59 4.67 1.89
C ALA A 137 13.46 3.42 2.00
N ILE A 138 14.31 3.21 1.01
CA ILE A 138 15.31 2.15 0.99
C ILE A 138 16.61 2.83 0.59
N ALA A 139 17.56 2.89 1.52
CA ALA A 139 18.87 3.49 1.26
C ALA A 139 19.74 2.49 0.49
N ALA A 140 20.45 2.99 -0.52
CA ALA A 140 21.42 2.22 -1.28
C ALA A 140 22.72 3.03 -1.47
N GLY A 141 23.61 2.97 -0.47
CA GLY A 141 24.87 3.72 -0.45
C GLY A 141 25.59 3.64 0.90
N VAL A 142 26.92 3.53 0.85
CA VAL A 142 27.86 3.31 1.97
C VAL A 142 28.09 4.62 2.77
N GLY A 143 28.21 4.64 4.10
CA GLY A 143 28.46 3.52 4.98
C GLY A 143 28.23 3.75 6.46
N PHE A 144 27.96 2.64 7.13
CA PHE A 144 28.06 2.51 8.57
C PHE A 144 29.42 1.89 8.91
N LYS A 145 30.17 2.49 9.84
CA LYS A 145 30.97 1.73 10.83
C LYS A 145 31.43 2.64 11.98
N PRO A 146 31.62 2.12 13.22
CA PRO A 146 31.40 0.74 13.68
C PRO A 146 30.65 0.59 15.03
N TYR A 147 29.82 -0.45 15.12
CA TYR A 147 29.89 -1.36 16.26
C TYR A 147 31.16 -2.24 16.10
N ARG A 148 31.85 -2.49 17.21
CA ARG A 148 33.26 -2.90 17.34
C ARG A 148 33.76 -4.09 16.48
N THR A 149 35.01 -3.94 16.00
CA THR A 149 36.04 -4.97 15.69
C THR A 149 35.79 -6.00 14.59
N VAL A 150 35.72 -5.56 13.32
CA VAL A 150 36.10 -6.41 12.16
C VAL A 150 37.10 -5.63 11.29
N PRO A 151 38.29 -6.18 10.96
CA PRO A 151 39.31 -5.47 10.17
C PRO A 151 38.77 -5.02 8.80
N PRO A 152 39.19 -3.84 8.30
CA PRO A 152 38.75 -3.33 7.01
C PRO A 152 39.26 -4.22 5.87
N LEU A 153 38.36 -4.62 4.97
CA LEU A 153 38.72 -5.19 3.68
C LEU A 153 39.19 -4.07 2.72
N PRO A 154 40.08 -4.36 1.74
CA PRO A 154 40.65 -3.34 0.86
C PRO A 154 39.59 -2.65 -0.01
N ALA A 155 39.71 -1.33 -0.15
CA ALA A 155 38.73 -0.40 -0.70
C ALA A 155 38.52 -0.43 -2.23
N ALA A 156 38.75 -1.55 -2.92
CA ALA A 156 38.85 -1.57 -4.39
C ALA A 156 37.54 -1.86 -5.17
N HIS A 157 36.42 -2.19 -4.50
CA HIS A 157 35.18 -2.49 -5.21
C HIS A 157 34.00 -1.73 -4.60
N GLY A 158 33.49 -0.76 -5.36
CA GLY A 158 32.32 0.06 -5.02
C GLY A 158 31.03 -0.74 -5.03
N HIS A 159 30.87 -1.64 -4.06
CA HIS A 159 29.64 -2.37 -3.85
C HIS A 159 28.61 -1.47 -3.18
N ARG A 160 27.51 -1.19 -3.90
CA ARG A 160 26.30 -0.65 -3.30
C ARG A 160 25.51 -1.80 -2.70
N PHE A 161 25.20 -1.68 -1.41
CA PHE A 161 24.28 -2.55 -0.70
C PHE A 161 22.93 -1.85 -0.60
N VAL A 162 21.86 -2.63 -0.51
CA VAL A 162 20.55 -2.13 -0.14
C VAL A 162 20.35 -2.53 1.31
N ASP A 163 20.40 -1.54 2.21
CA ASP A 163 20.23 -1.76 3.64
C ASP A 163 18.79 -1.38 4.04
N ALA A 164 18.15 -2.26 4.82
CA ALA A 164 16.92 -1.91 5.51
C ALA A 164 17.31 -1.26 6.84
N ILE A 165 16.94 0.00 7.03
CA ILE A 165 17.15 0.72 8.29
C ILE A 165 15.85 0.63 9.08
N ILE A 166 15.90 0.00 10.24
CA ILE A 166 14.78 -0.07 11.19
C ILE A 166 15.12 0.87 12.33
N VAL A 167 14.29 1.89 12.51
CA VAL A 167 14.46 2.94 13.53
C VAL A 167 13.31 2.84 14.53
N PRO A 168 13.56 2.90 15.86
CA PRO A 168 12.50 3.01 16.84
C PRO A 168 11.65 4.26 16.55
N ALA A 169 10.32 4.16 16.65
CA ALA A 169 9.41 5.29 16.38
C ALA A 169 9.67 6.53 17.24
N THR A 170 10.39 6.39 18.36
CA THR A 170 10.79 7.46 19.26
C THR A 170 12.02 8.25 18.80
N GLU A 171 12.81 7.72 17.87
CA GLU A 171 14.01 8.37 17.35
C GLU A 171 13.72 8.94 15.97
N ARG A 172 13.59 10.28 15.87
CA ARG A 172 13.57 10.95 14.56
C ARG A 172 14.99 10.93 14.00
N VAL A 173 15.22 10.08 13.01
CA VAL A 173 16.44 10.11 12.19
C VAL A 173 16.16 11.05 11.02
N GLU A 174 16.92 12.14 10.91
CA GLU A 174 16.86 13.01 9.73
C GLU A 174 17.49 12.29 8.54
N LEU A 175 16.65 11.78 7.64
CA LEU A 175 17.08 11.21 6.37
C LEU A 175 17.24 12.34 5.34
N GLY A 176 18.47 12.66 4.95
CA GLY A 176 18.73 13.58 3.85
C GLY A 176 18.31 12.94 2.52
N ARG A 177 17.70 13.68 1.59
CA ARG A 177 17.43 13.13 0.25
C ARG A 177 18.70 13.25 -0.60
N SER A 178 19.12 12.16 -1.25
CA SER A 178 20.24 12.22 -2.20
C SER A 178 19.80 13.02 -3.46
N PRO A 179 20.62 13.96 -3.95
CA PRO A 179 20.23 14.82 -5.07
C PRO A 179 20.39 14.07 -6.40
N ALA A 180 19.31 13.42 -6.84
CA ALA A 180 18.92 13.15 -8.24
C ALA A 180 17.92 11.99 -8.30
N GLY A 181 16.61 12.29 -8.38
CA GLY A 181 15.59 11.47 -9.06
C GLY A 181 15.41 9.97 -8.76
N ALA A 182 16.14 9.37 -7.81
CA ALA A 182 16.20 7.91 -7.64
C ALA A 182 15.37 7.37 -6.48
N GLY A 183 14.70 8.23 -5.69
CA GLY A 183 13.98 7.78 -4.49
C GLY A 183 14.89 7.21 -3.40
N VAL A 184 16.17 7.59 -3.39
CA VAL A 184 17.18 7.10 -2.44
C VAL A 184 17.45 8.16 -1.37
N TYR A 185 17.28 7.77 -0.12
CA TYR A 185 17.61 8.59 1.06
C TYR A 185 19.05 8.32 1.50
N ASP A 186 19.77 9.38 1.84
CA ASP A 186 21.14 9.36 2.36
C ASP A 186 21.12 9.66 3.87
N VAL A 187 21.93 8.94 4.64
CA VAL A 187 22.05 9.18 6.09
C VAL A 187 23.19 10.17 6.27
N ALA A 188 22.88 11.41 6.66
CA ALA A 188 23.87 12.48 6.73
C ALA A 188 25.03 12.11 7.69
N SER A 189 26.26 12.11 7.18
CA SER A 189 27.48 12.10 7.99
C SER A 189 28.15 13.48 7.93
N ILE A 190 28.61 13.97 9.10
CA ILE A 190 29.28 15.27 9.26
C ILE A 190 30.78 15.09 8.97
N GLY A 191 31.30 15.79 7.95
CA GLY A 191 32.75 15.91 7.70
C GLY A 191 33.10 16.95 6.62
N THR A 192 34.02 17.87 6.95
CA THR A 192 34.44 19.09 6.23
C THR A 192 35.63 18.89 5.25
N LEU A 193 35.83 19.77 4.23
CA LEU A 193 37.14 20.25 3.66
C LEU A 193 37.04 21.30 2.49
N ALA A 194 38.18 21.97 2.17
CA ALA A 194 38.48 23.41 1.80
C ALA A 194 38.82 23.80 0.29
N PRO A 195 38.87 25.11 -0.14
CA PRO A 195 38.26 25.76 -1.36
C PRO A 195 39.04 26.05 -2.69
N GLY A 196 38.28 26.40 -3.77
CA GLY A 196 38.70 26.96 -5.09
C GLY A 196 37.54 27.20 -6.12
N ASP A 197 37.68 28.16 -7.07
CA ASP A 197 36.69 29.02 -7.80
C ASP A 197 35.78 28.46 -8.94
N LEU A 198 34.57 29.04 -9.13
CA LEU A 198 33.52 28.64 -10.10
C LEU A 198 33.04 29.74 -11.09
N VAL A 199 32.57 29.35 -12.29
CA VAL A 199 31.89 30.17 -13.34
C VAL A 199 30.53 29.53 -13.70
N TRP A 200 29.46 30.33 -13.89
CA TRP A 200 28.09 29.86 -14.22
C TRP A 200 27.68 30.18 -15.68
N PRO A 201 26.88 29.33 -16.36
CA PRO A 201 26.35 29.61 -17.69
C PRO A 201 24.99 30.36 -17.68
N HIS A 202 24.72 31.03 -18.80
CA HIS A 202 23.71 32.06 -19.09
C HIS A 202 22.24 31.70 -18.74
N ALA A 203 21.53 32.59 -18.04
CA ALA A 203 20.07 32.65 -18.02
C ALA A 203 19.57 34.11 -17.92
N ASP A 204 18.44 34.41 -18.57
CA ASP A 204 17.95 35.79 -18.79
C ASP A 204 17.10 36.35 -17.63
N VAL A 205 16.49 35.48 -16.79
CA VAL A 205 15.66 35.89 -15.66
C VAL A 205 15.81 34.91 -14.51
N PHE A 206 15.94 35.43 -13.29
CA PHE A 206 15.90 34.63 -12.07
C PHE A 206 14.89 35.20 -11.07
N GLN A 207 14.12 34.31 -10.43
CA GLN A 207 13.17 34.65 -9.37
C GLN A 207 13.57 34.02 -8.05
N LEU A 208 13.63 34.82 -6.98
CA LEU A 208 13.88 34.37 -5.60
C LEU A 208 12.57 34.41 -4.82
N ARG A 209 12.17 33.30 -4.20
CA ARG A 209 11.06 33.26 -3.22
C ARG A 209 11.57 33.04 -1.81
N PHE A 210 10.97 33.75 -0.85
CA PHE A 210 11.35 33.71 0.56
C PHE A 210 10.20 33.24 1.43
N PHE A 211 10.46 32.24 2.29
CA PHE A 211 9.50 31.66 3.22
C PHE A 211 10.00 31.72 4.67
N ASP A 212 9.07 31.82 5.63
CA ASP A 212 9.34 31.65 7.06
C ASP A 212 9.45 30.14 7.44
N PRO A 213 9.84 29.80 8.69
CA PRO A 213 9.95 28.40 9.13
C PRO A 213 8.64 27.59 9.00
N ASP A 214 7.48 28.27 9.04
CA ASP A 214 6.16 27.68 8.87
C ASP A 214 5.71 27.62 7.40
N HIS A 215 6.63 27.89 6.45
CA HIS A 215 6.41 27.89 5.00
C HIS A 215 5.43 28.96 4.49
N ARG A 216 5.33 30.10 5.19
CA ARG A 216 4.53 31.24 4.73
C ARG A 216 5.39 32.23 3.95
N PRO A 217 4.90 32.82 2.84
CA PRO A 217 5.65 33.83 2.10
C PRO A 217 6.02 35.02 3.00
N VAL A 218 7.21 35.58 2.81
CA VAL A 218 7.66 36.78 3.53
C VAL A 218 7.48 38.01 2.64
N PRO A 219 6.37 38.76 2.78
CA PRO A 219 6.15 40.00 2.01
C PRO A 219 7.06 41.14 2.50
N ASP A 220 7.22 42.18 1.68
CA ASP A 220 7.95 43.42 2.01
C ASP A 220 9.43 43.25 2.39
N LEU A 221 10.03 42.11 2.07
CA LEU A 221 11.43 41.85 2.33
C LEU A 221 12.29 42.63 1.34
N GLU A 222 13.09 43.56 1.85
CA GLU A 222 14.11 44.26 1.08
C GLU A 222 15.25 43.31 0.74
N VAL A 223 15.48 43.09 -0.54
CA VAL A 223 16.52 42.22 -1.10
C VAL A 223 17.40 43.08 -1.98
N THR A 224 18.71 43.02 -1.78
CA THR A 224 19.67 43.73 -2.61
C THR A 224 20.52 42.72 -3.35
N ALA A 225 20.43 42.67 -4.68
CA ALA A 225 21.30 41.83 -5.50
C ALA A 225 22.44 42.67 -6.07
N THR A 226 23.68 42.19 -5.98
CA THR A 226 24.83 42.83 -6.66
C THR A 226 25.25 41.99 -7.84
N LEU A 227 25.32 42.62 -9.00
CA LEU A 227 25.47 42.01 -10.32
C LEU A 227 26.62 42.71 -11.05
N ASP A 228 27.76 42.05 -11.23
CA ASP A 228 29.01 42.64 -11.76
C ASP A 228 29.35 44.02 -11.15
N GLY A 229 29.16 44.16 -9.84
CA GLY A 229 29.42 45.41 -9.11
C GLY A 229 28.31 46.45 -9.19
N VAL A 230 27.19 46.17 -9.88
CA VAL A 230 25.98 46.99 -9.87
C VAL A 230 25.00 46.45 -8.84
N THR A 231 24.67 47.27 -7.86
CA THR A 231 23.75 46.92 -6.78
C THR A 231 22.32 47.30 -7.16
N MET A 232 21.41 46.32 -7.17
CA MET A 232 19.99 46.47 -7.50
C MET A 232 19.14 46.15 -6.27
N PRO A 233 18.50 47.15 -5.65
CA PRO A 233 17.53 46.91 -4.60
C PRO A 233 16.21 46.43 -5.21
N ALA A 234 15.58 45.47 -4.54
CA ALA A 234 14.27 44.96 -4.85
C ALA A 234 13.51 44.64 -3.56
N LYS A 235 12.21 44.44 -3.66
CA LYS A 235 11.37 44.04 -2.53
C LYS A 235 10.53 42.83 -2.92
N THR A 236 10.32 41.91 -2.00
CA THR A 236 9.35 40.83 -2.23
C THR A 236 7.96 41.43 -2.37
N THR A 237 7.16 40.84 -3.26
CA THR A 237 5.77 41.23 -3.44
C THR A 237 4.89 40.76 -2.29
N ASP A 238 3.82 41.51 -2.00
CA ASP A 238 2.92 41.32 -0.86
C ASP A 238 2.21 39.95 -0.81
N VAL A 239 2.11 39.27 -1.95
CA VAL A 239 1.20 38.11 -2.10
C VAL A 239 1.95 36.78 -2.04
N ASP A 240 3.19 36.73 -2.55
CA ASP A 240 3.89 35.46 -2.81
C ASP A 240 5.37 35.46 -2.37
N GLY A 241 5.86 36.55 -1.76
CA GLY A 241 7.24 36.59 -1.25
C GLY A 241 8.30 36.51 -2.36
N VAL A 242 7.96 36.91 -3.59
CA VAL A 242 8.82 36.75 -4.78
C VAL A 242 9.55 38.05 -5.12
N VAL A 243 10.83 37.94 -5.48
CA VAL A 243 11.62 38.97 -6.16
C VAL A 243 12.09 38.47 -7.51
N THR A 244 11.84 39.23 -8.57
CA THR A 244 12.30 38.92 -9.93
C THR A 244 13.40 39.88 -10.35
N PHE A 245 14.53 39.33 -10.81
CA PHE A 245 15.60 40.09 -11.45
C PHE A 245 15.70 39.67 -12.91
N ALA A 246 15.61 40.64 -13.82
CA ALA A 246 15.96 40.44 -15.23
C ALA A 246 17.45 40.75 -15.40
N LEU A 247 18.22 39.79 -15.92
CA LEU A 247 19.65 39.95 -16.14
C LEU A 247 19.91 40.09 -17.64
N PRO A 248 20.72 41.07 -18.06
CA PRO A 248 21.30 41.03 -19.39
C PRO A 248 22.16 39.76 -19.53
N ALA A 249 22.22 39.19 -20.75
CA ALA A 249 22.84 37.90 -21.04
C ALA A 249 24.31 37.73 -20.58
N ASP A 250 24.99 38.82 -20.19
CA ASP A 250 26.42 38.83 -19.88
C ASP A 250 26.75 39.18 -18.41
N VAL A 251 25.73 39.29 -17.55
CA VAL A 251 25.88 39.83 -16.19
C VAL A 251 25.94 38.73 -15.12
N ARG A 252 26.94 38.79 -14.22
CA ARG A 252 27.17 37.79 -13.16
C ARG A 252 26.61 38.24 -11.82
N LEU A 253 25.82 37.38 -11.18
CA LEU A 253 25.37 37.58 -9.80
C LEU A 253 26.54 37.38 -8.83
N ALA A 254 26.95 38.45 -8.16
CA ALA A 254 28.07 38.45 -7.23
C ALA A 254 27.62 38.20 -5.79
N SER A 255 26.50 38.80 -5.36
CA SER A 255 25.94 38.59 -4.02
C SER A 255 24.45 38.92 -3.96
N VAL A 256 23.77 38.38 -2.94
CA VAL A 256 22.41 38.77 -2.55
C VAL A 256 22.43 39.05 -1.05
N GLU A 257 21.99 40.24 -0.66
CA GLU A 257 21.93 40.69 0.73
C GLU A 257 20.48 40.98 1.14
N LEU A 258 20.10 40.55 2.35
CA LEU A 258 18.78 40.84 2.93
C LEU A 258 18.85 42.11 3.79
N GLY A 259 17.86 42.98 3.66
CA GLY A 259 17.79 44.25 4.36
C GLY A 259 17.66 44.10 5.89
N PRO A 260 17.98 45.16 6.66
CA PRO A 260 18.17 45.12 8.11
C PRO A 260 16.91 44.90 8.96
N ARG A 261 15.73 44.70 8.35
CA ARG A 261 14.46 44.52 9.09
C ARG A 261 14.24 43.11 9.66
N LEU A 262 15.15 42.18 9.44
CA LEU A 262 15.06 40.79 9.91
C LEU A 262 15.69 40.60 11.29
N GLY A 263 14.98 41.01 12.34
CA GLY A 263 15.35 40.69 13.72
C GLY A 263 14.99 39.27 14.17
N TYR A 264 14.24 38.49 13.37
CA TYR A 264 13.60 37.26 13.86
C TYR A 264 13.47 36.08 12.88
N ALA A 265 13.95 36.14 11.63
CA ALA A 265 13.92 34.96 10.74
C ALA A 265 15.32 34.60 10.25
N THR A 266 15.98 33.69 10.96
CA THR A 266 17.19 33.01 10.50
C THR A 266 16.96 31.50 10.54
N GLN A 267 16.02 31.03 9.73
CA GLN A 267 15.76 29.62 9.38
C GLN A 267 14.68 29.57 8.28
N GLY A 268 14.98 30.13 7.11
CA GLY A 268 14.07 30.13 5.96
C GLY A 268 14.82 29.69 4.70
N GLY A 269 14.19 28.85 3.89
CA GLY A 269 14.73 28.39 2.60
C GLY A 269 14.40 29.33 1.45
N ILE A 270 15.24 29.32 0.42
CA ILE A 270 15.03 30.06 -0.83
C ILE A 270 14.62 29.04 -1.90
N VAL A 271 13.53 29.33 -2.63
CA VAL A 271 13.09 28.50 -3.77
C VAL A 271 13.16 29.33 -5.05
N LEU A 272 13.76 28.75 -6.10
CA LEU A 272 13.90 29.34 -7.43
C LEU A 272 12.91 28.68 -8.40
N GLU A 273 12.19 29.47 -9.19
CA GLU A 273 11.31 28.98 -10.27
C GLU A 273 11.62 29.68 -11.60
N ARG A 274 11.39 28.97 -12.72
CA ARG A 274 11.68 29.44 -14.09
C ARG A 274 10.59 30.39 -14.60
N GLY A 275 11.01 31.42 -15.34
CA GLY A 275 10.18 32.17 -16.28
C GLY A 275 10.51 31.76 -17.72
N ASP A 276 9.49 31.60 -18.56
CA ASP A 276 9.60 30.96 -19.86
C ASP A 276 10.22 31.91 -20.90
N GLY A 277 11.34 31.52 -21.50
CA GLY A 277 11.97 32.16 -22.65
C GLY A 277 12.44 31.10 -23.66
N GLU A 278 12.23 31.37 -24.95
CA GLU A 278 12.44 30.48 -26.11
C GLU A 278 13.85 30.59 -26.72
N ASP A 279 14.31 29.45 -27.26
CA ASP A 279 15.40 29.20 -28.24
C ASP A 279 16.89 29.21 -27.81
N GLY A 280 17.53 28.03 -27.93
CA GLY A 280 19.00 27.87 -27.93
C GLY A 280 19.51 26.42 -27.95
N GLU A 281 20.42 26.09 -28.90
CA GLU A 281 21.02 24.77 -29.18
C GLU A 281 22.10 24.32 -28.15
N PRO A 282 22.36 23.00 -27.97
CA PRO A 282 23.16 22.48 -26.85
C PRO A 282 24.67 22.36 -27.14
N PHE A 283 25.49 22.59 -26.10
CA PHE A 283 26.87 22.11 -26.00
C PHE A 283 27.11 21.50 -24.60
N ALA A 284 27.91 20.44 -24.50
CA ALA A 284 28.12 19.67 -23.26
C ALA A 284 29.59 19.64 -22.84
N ILE A 285 29.90 19.96 -21.58
CA ILE A 285 31.10 19.54 -20.82
C ILE A 285 30.72 19.46 -19.31
N PRO A 286 31.18 18.45 -18.54
CA PRO A 286 30.79 18.20 -17.16
C PRO A 286 31.67 18.94 -16.13
N ASP A 287 31.18 18.95 -14.87
CA ASP A 287 31.90 19.15 -13.59
C ASP A 287 31.70 20.53 -12.89
N ILE A 288 30.63 20.64 -12.09
CA ILE A 288 30.25 21.85 -11.31
C ILE A 288 29.85 21.55 -9.85
N ALA A 289 29.48 20.31 -9.52
CA ALA A 289 28.88 19.99 -8.21
C ALA A 289 29.88 20.04 -7.03
N GLU A 290 31.17 19.81 -7.25
CA GLU A 290 32.17 19.71 -6.18
C GLU A 290 32.56 21.08 -5.57
N GLN A 291 32.26 22.19 -6.25
CA GLN A 291 32.80 23.51 -5.89
C GLN A 291 31.75 24.47 -5.29
N VAL A 292 30.46 24.21 -5.50
CA VAL A 292 29.36 25.06 -4.96
C VAL A 292 29.18 24.89 -3.45
N ALA A 293 29.55 23.73 -2.88
CA ALA A 293 29.45 23.45 -1.44
C ALA A 293 30.36 24.33 -0.55
N ARG A 294 31.19 25.21 -1.14
CA ARG A 294 32.22 25.96 -0.42
C ARG A 294 31.96 27.45 -0.25
N LEU A 295 30.84 27.98 -0.76
CA LEU A 295 30.55 29.42 -0.74
C LEU A 295 29.69 29.93 0.43
N PHE A 296 29.11 29.06 1.26
CA PHE A 296 28.26 29.48 2.39
C PHE A 296 28.65 28.76 3.68
N THR A 297 29.48 29.39 4.51
CA THR A 297 29.98 28.80 5.77
C THR A 297 29.03 28.95 6.96
N SER A 298 27.72 29.12 6.76
CA SER A 298 26.80 29.12 7.92
C SER A 298 25.37 28.63 7.73
N HIS A 299 24.82 28.42 6.53
CA HIS A 299 23.44 27.90 6.37
C HIS A 299 23.27 27.10 5.06
N PRO A 300 22.41 26.05 5.05
CA PRO A 300 22.18 25.22 3.86
C PRO A 300 21.42 26.01 2.78
N VAL A 301 21.86 25.87 1.52
CA VAL A 301 21.19 26.42 0.34
C VAL A 301 21.01 25.29 -0.66
N GLU A 302 19.80 25.14 -1.19
CA GLU A 302 19.47 24.20 -2.28
C GLU A 302 19.42 24.98 -3.60
N ILE A 303 20.11 24.48 -4.63
CA ILE A 303 20.16 25.10 -5.97
C ILE A 303 19.76 24.04 -7.00
N LEU A 304 18.74 24.33 -7.79
CA LEU A 304 18.28 23.47 -8.89
C LEU A 304 18.64 24.10 -10.25
N VAL A 305 19.31 23.31 -11.10
CA VAL A 305 19.67 23.68 -12.48
C VAL A 305 19.05 22.67 -13.43
N PHE A 306 18.35 23.14 -14.48
CA PHE A 306 17.64 22.28 -15.42
C PHE A 306 18.27 22.34 -16.82
N PRO A 307 18.52 21.20 -17.49
CA PRO A 307 18.93 21.19 -18.89
C PRO A 307 17.73 21.41 -19.84
N PRO A 308 17.98 21.84 -21.10
CA PRO A 308 16.91 22.04 -22.09
C PRO A 308 16.20 20.73 -22.46
N SER A 309 14.92 20.86 -22.83
CA SER A 309 14.02 19.77 -23.24
C SER A 309 14.55 19.05 -24.49
N VAL A 310 14.60 17.72 -24.45
CA VAL A 310 14.96 16.88 -25.60
C VAL A 310 13.69 16.22 -26.14
N ASP A 311 13.33 16.50 -27.39
CA ASP A 311 12.32 15.72 -28.11
C ASP A 311 12.91 14.35 -28.50
N VAL A 312 12.37 13.28 -27.91
CA VAL A 312 12.71 11.89 -28.27
C VAL A 312 11.66 11.36 -29.25
N PRO A 313 12.05 10.84 -30.44
CA PRO A 313 11.08 10.27 -31.39
C PRO A 313 10.51 8.96 -30.85
N ALA A 314 9.19 8.78 -31.02
CA ALA A 314 8.43 7.65 -30.51
C ALA A 314 8.90 6.30 -31.09
N GLU A 315 9.26 5.37 -30.19
CA GLU A 315 9.53 3.98 -30.50
C GLU A 315 8.22 3.25 -30.87
N PRO A 316 8.18 2.38 -31.89
CA PRO A 316 6.95 1.69 -32.28
C PRO A 316 6.54 0.69 -31.19
N ALA A 317 5.32 0.86 -30.66
CA ALA A 317 4.76 0.03 -29.62
C ALA A 317 4.78 -1.46 -30.02
N ALA A 318 5.37 -2.29 -29.17
CA ALA A 318 5.22 -3.74 -29.27
C ALA A 318 3.73 -4.11 -29.16
N PRO A 319 3.24 -5.07 -29.98
CA PRO A 319 1.86 -5.52 -29.87
C PRO A 319 1.62 -6.09 -28.47
N PRO A 320 0.47 -5.79 -27.84
CA PRO A 320 0.17 -6.30 -26.51
C PRO A 320 0.13 -7.84 -26.55
N PRO A 321 0.62 -8.51 -25.49
CA PRO A 321 0.52 -9.96 -25.40
C PRO A 321 -0.94 -10.37 -25.51
N THR A 322 -1.21 -11.35 -26.37
CA THR A 322 -2.54 -11.93 -26.54
C THR A 322 -2.86 -12.77 -25.30
N VAL A 323 -3.44 -12.13 -24.28
CA VAL A 323 -4.00 -12.84 -23.13
C VAL A 323 -5.29 -13.50 -23.59
N VAL A 324 -5.34 -14.84 -23.55
CA VAL A 324 -6.59 -15.57 -23.75
C VAL A 324 -7.50 -15.26 -22.56
N ALA A 325 -8.54 -14.48 -22.80
CA ALA A 325 -9.54 -14.17 -21.79
C ALA A 325 -10.15 -15.48 -21.26
N GLY A 326 -10.03 -15.74 -19.96
CA GLY A 326 -10.75 -16.84 -19.28
C GLY A 326 -9.90 -17.87 -18.53
N THR A 327 -8.56 -17.84 -18.57
CA THR A 327 -7.73 -18.88 -17.91
C THR A 327 -6.99 -18.43 -16.65
N GLU A 328 -6.96 -17.14 -16.33
CA GLU A 328 -6.12 -16.62 -15.23
C GLU A 328 -6.64 -16.97 -13.82
N PHE A 329 -7.89 -17.43 -13.65
CA PHE A 329 -8.51 -17.55 -12.31
C PHE A 329 -9.37 -18.82 -12.11
N GLY A 330 -9.09 -19.88 -12.86
CA GLY A 330 -9.77 -21.17 -12.76
C GLY A 330 -11.06 -21.26 -13.61
N PRO A 331 -11.49 -22.48 -13.96
CA PRO A 331 -12.62 -22.72 -14.88
C PRO A 331 -13.99 -22.28 -14.34
N ASP A 332 -14.11 -22.11 -13.02
CA ASP A 332 -15.39 -21.88 -12.34
C ASP A 332 -15.65 -20.41 -11.98
N ASN A 333 -14.71 -19.49 -12.24
CA ASN A 333 -14.94 -18.05 -12.11
C ASN A 333 -15.24 -17.45 -13.49
N PRO A 334 -16.51 -17.44 -13.94
CA PRO A 334 -16.86 -16.72 -15.14
C PRO A 334 -16.78 -15.24 -14.77
N TYR A 335 -15.76 -14.57 -15.27
CA TYR A 335 -15.83 -13.13 -15.45
C TYR A 335 -17.02 -12.84 -16.36
N ARG A 336 -18.23 -12.73 -15.78
CA ARG A 336 -19.51 -12.37 -16.44
C ARG A 336 -19.48 -10.91 -16.92
N LEU A 337 -18.34 -10.48 -17.47
CA LEU A 337 -18.03 -9.13 -17.94
C LEU A 337 -18.87 -8.74 -19.15
N ASP A 338 -19.27 -9.75 -19.93
CA ASP A 338 -20.24 -9.68 -21.01
C ASP A 338 -21.67 -9.51 -20.49
N GLU A 339 -21.95 -9.93 -19.25
CA GLU A 339 -23.27 -9.79 -18.62
C GLU A 339 -23.44 -8.53 -17.76
N LEU A 340 -22.37 -7.74 -17.57
CA LEU A 340 -22.48 -6.46 -16.88
C LEU A 340 -23.53 -5.58 -17.56
N SER A 341 -24.40 -4.95 -16.77
CA SER A 341 -25.44 -4.11 -17.35
C SER A 341 -24.82 -2.99 -18.17
N THR A 342 -25.31 -2.83 -19.40
CA THR A 342 -25.04 -1.70 -20.29
C THR A 342 -25.95 -0.51 -20.02
N PHE A 343 -26.75 -0.60 -18.95
CA PHE A 343 -27.61 0.48 -18.48
C PHE A 343 -27.47 0.68 -16.98
N TRP A 344 -27.57 1.92 -16.54
CA TRP A 344 -27.73 2.28 -15.13
C TRP A 344 -29.15 2.75 -14.85
N ARG A 345 -29.74 2.29 -13.74
CA ARG A 345 -31.04 2.78 -13.28
C ARG A 345 -30.89 3.81 -12.17
N HIS A 346 -31.37 5.03 -12.40
CA HIS A 346 -31.36 6.06 -11.38
C HIS A 346 -32.32 5.70 -10.23
N GLY A 347 -31.79 5.46 -9.03
CA GLY A 347 -32.56 4.85 -7.92
C GLY A 347 -33.80 5.61 -7.45
N LYS A 348 -33.95 6.90 -7.77
CA LYS A 348 -35.17 7.68 -7.45
C LYS A 348 -36.24 7.65 -8.54
N THR A 349 -35.87 7.56 -9.81
CA THR A 349 -36.80 7.70 -10.94
C THR A 349 -37.06 6.37 -11.63
N GLY A 350 -36.17 5.38 -11.45
CA GLY A 350 -36.21 4.09 -12.14
C GLY A 350 -35.78 4.16 -13.62
N GLU A 351 -35.48 5.36 -14.12
CA GLU A 351 -35.04 5.59 -15.49
C GLU A 351 -33.71 4.91 -15.75
N ALA A 352 -33.62 4.23 -16.89
CA ALA A 352 -32.42 3.55 -17.35
C ALA A 352 -31.66 4.45 -18.33
N PHE A 353 -30.38 4.67 -18.06
CA PHE A 353 -29.45 5.41 -18.93
C PHE A 353 -28.44 4.42 -19.51
N ALA A 354 -28.25 4.44 -20.82
CA ALA A 354 -27.20 3.64 -21.46
C ALA A 354 -25.83 4.15 -20.99
N LEU A 355 -24.92 3.23 -20.70
CA LEU A 355 -23.55 3.58 -20.35
C LEU A 355 -22.80 3.97 -21.62
N THR A 356 -21.91 4.96 -21.53
CA THR A 356 -20.92 5.17 -22.58
C THR A 356 -19.93 3.99 -22.59
N ASP A 357 -19.28 3.75 -23.74
CA ASP A 357 -18.27 2.69 -23.86
C ASP A 357 -17.14 2.84 -22.83
N GLY A 358 -16.72 4.09 -22.55
CA GLY A 358 -15.71 4.40 -21.54
C GLY A 358 -16.14 4.06 -20.12
N GLU A 359 -17.40 4.30 -19.75
CA GLU A 359 -17.90 3.93 -18.43
C GLU A 359 -18.12 2.43 -18.29
N LEU A 360 -18.55 1.75 -19.36
CA LEU A 360 -18.66 0.30 -19.38
C LEU A 360 -17.27 -0.34 -19.22
N GLU A 361 -16.24 0.18 -19.88
CA GLU A 361 -14.87 -0.33 -19.70
C GLU A 361 -14.34 0.00 -18.31
N LEU A 362 -14.64 1.17 -17.75
CA LEU A 362 -14.30 1.49 -16.35
C LEU A 362 -14.95 0.49 -15.38
N LYS A 363 -16.22 0.14 -15.59
CA LYS A 363 -16.97 -0.85 -14.79
C LYS A 363 -16.32 -2.23 -14.88
N ARG A 364 -15.98 -2.68 -16.09
CA ARG A 364 -15.26 -3.94 -16.33
C ARG A 364 -13.89 -3.96 -15.65
N ALA A 365 -13.10 -2.90 -15.83
CA ALA A 365 -11.79 -2.76 -15.22
C ALA A 365 -11.86 -2.77 -13.69
N THR A 366 -12.87 -2.10 -13.12
CA THR A 366 -13.12 -2.08 -11.67
C THR A 366 -13.51 -3.46 -11.15
N TYR A 367 -14.38 -4.17 -11.87
CA TYR A 367 -14.77 -5.53 -11.51
C TYR A 367 -13.56 -6.48 -11.49
N ARG A 368 -12.73 -6.44 -12.55
CA ARG A 368 -11.47 -7.20 -12.61
C ARG A 368 -10.54 -6.86 -11.43
N ALA A 369 -10.38 -5.58 -11.12
CA ALA A 369 -9.56 -5.15 -9.98
C ALA A 369 -10.11 -5.65 -8.63
N HIS A 370 -11.44 -5.67 -8.46
CA HIS A 370 -12.08 -6.17 -7.25
C HIS A 370 -11.84 -7.67 -7.05
N ILE A 371 -11.95 -8.47 -8.12
CA ILE A 371 -11.64 -9.90 -8.09
C ILE A 371 -10.17 -10.13 -7.77
N ARG A 372 -9.24 -9.46 -8.48
CA ARG A 372 -7.80 -9.59 -8.22
C ARG A 372 -7.47 -9.31 -6.76
N ARG A 373 -8.11 -8.29 -6.16
CA ARG A 373 -7.96 -7.99 -4.76
C ARG A 373 -8.49 -9.11 -3.86
N ALA A 374 -9.69 -9.63 -4.12
CA ALA A 374 -10.25 -10.74 -3.35
C ALA A 374 -9.35 -12.00 -3.39
N VAL A 375 -8.80 -12.31 -4.56
CA VAL A 375 -7.83 -13.40 -4.75
C VAL A 375 -6.52 -13.13 -4.00
N ALA A 376 -6.01 -11.90 -4.05
CA ALA A 376 -4.81 -11.51 -3.29
C ALA A 376 -5.03 -11.61 -1.77
N GLU A 377 -6.24 -11.35 -1.29
CA GLU A 377 -6.69 -11.58 0.09
C GLU A 377 -6.94 -13.08 0.39
N ARG A 378 -6.61 -13.99 -0.53
CA ARG A 378 -6.78 -15.45 -0.44
C ARG A 378 -8.21 -15.89 -0.16
N ARG A 379 -9.20 -15.11 -0.61
CA ARG A 379 -10.60 -15.50 -0.50
C ARG A 379 -10.91 -16.59 -1.52
N GLU A 380 -11.64 -17.60 -1.09
CA GLU A 380 -12.14 -18.65 -1.97
C GLU A 380 -13.34 -18.13 -2.78
N PHE A 381 -13.45 -18.59 -4.02
CA PHE A 381 -14.62 -18.31 -4.85
C PHE A 381 -15.71 -19.35 -4.59
N VAL A 382 -16.88 -18.90 -4.16
CA VAL A 382 -18.08 -19.72 -3.95
C VAL A 382 -19.19 -19.23 -4.88
N ALA A 383 -19.42 -19.96 -5.96
CA ALA A 383 -20.50 -19.65 -6.91
C ALA A 383 -21.87 -19.75 -6.24
N SER A 384 -22.11 -20.87 -5.56
CA SER A 384 -23.34 -21.16 -4.83
C SER A 384 -23.10 -22.26 -3.80
N VAL A 385 -23.90 -22.26 -2.74
CA VAL A 385 -23.96 -23.37 -1.77
C VAL A 385 -25.13 -24.29 -2.15
N PRO A 386 -24.92 -25.62 -2.20
CA PRO A 386 -26.00 -26.55 -2.49
C PRO A 386 -27.21 -26.33 -1.57
N ARG A 387 -28.43 -26.37 -2.15
CA ARG A 387 -29.66 -26.13 -1.38
C ARG A 387 -29.82 -27.07 -0.18
N ALA A 388 -29.30 -28.30 -0.26
CA ALA A 388 -29.34 -29.27 0.83
C ALA A 388 -28.46 -28.89 2.02
N GLU A 389 -27.46 -28.04 1.81
CA GLU A 389 -26.56 -27.53 2.85
C GLU A 389 -27.04 -26.19 3.43
N LEU A 390 -28.17 -25.66 2.95
CA LEU A 390 -28.74 -24.40 3.40
C LEU A 390 -29.99 -24.63 4.24
N THR A 391 -30.03 -24.05 5.43
CA THR A 391 -31.20 -24.03 6.31
C THR A 391 -31.80 -22.64 6.36
N ARG A 392 -33.12 -22.55 6.26
CA ARG A 392 -33.87 -21.30 6.39
C ARG A 392 -33.96 -20.91 7.86
N ILE A 393 -33.65 -19.65 8.17
CA ILE A 393 -33.70 -19.11 9.53
C ILE A 393 -35.13 -18.75 9.91
N GLY A 394 -35.61 -19.26 11.04
CA GLY A 394 -36.99 -19.20 11.55
C GLY A 394 -37.86 -18.04 11.05
N GLY A 395 -38.90 -18.36 10.26
CA GLY A 395 -39.91 -17.40 9.77
C GLY A 395 -39.40 -16.33 8.79
N THR A 396 -38.09 -16.13 8.66
CA THR A 396 -37.50 -15.16 7.73
C THR A 396 -37.38 -15.76 6.33
N ARG A 397 -36.98 -15.00 5.31
CA ARG A 397 -36.62 -15.56 3.98
C ARG A 397 -35.13 -15.94 3.86
N HIS A 398 -34.34 -15.63 4.88
CA HIS A 398 -32.89 -15.77 4.85
C HIS A 398 -32.49 -17.21 5.12
N ARG A 399 -31.33 -17.59 4.58
CA ARG A 399 -30.75 -18.93 4.68
C ARG A 399 -29.32 -18.78 5.18
N LEU A 400 -28.78 -19.81 5.82
CA LEU A 400 -27.35 -19.96 6.12
C LEU A 400 -26.95 -21.41 5.88
N ARG A 401 -25.65 -21.72 5.85
CA ARG A 401 -25.22 -23.12 5.94
C ARG A 401 -25.82 -23.78 7.18
N THR A 402 -26.17 -25.07 7.11
CA THR A 402 -26.95 -25.75 8.16
C THR A 402 -26.37 -25.59 9.56
N ILE A 403 -25.04 -25.69 9.71
CA ILE A 403 -24.38 -25.52 11.02
C ILE A 403 -24.47 -24.06 11.49
N ALA A 404 -24.12 -23.10 10.62
CA ALA A 404 -24.23 -21.67 10.94
C ALA A 404 -25.68 -21.25 11.26
N ALA A 405 -26.67 -21.85 10.61
CA ALA A 405 -28.09 -21.63 10.89
C ALA A 405 -28.46 -22.07 12.31
N ALA A 406 -28.07 -23.27 12.72
CA ALA A 406 -28.34 -23.78 14.06
C ALA A 406 -27.67 -22.92 15.13
N SER A 407 -26.40 -22.56 14.93
CA SER A 407 -25.68 -21.62 15.81
C SER A 407 -26.36 -20.25 15.88
N PHE A 408 -26.81 -19.71 14.75
CA PHE A 408 -27.53 -18.44 14.71
C PHE A 408 -28.86 -18.50 15.46
N GLU A 409 -29.64 -19.57 15.32
CA GLU A 409 -30.93 -19.70 16.02
C GLU A 409 -30.77 -19.84 17.54
N ALA A 410 -29.71 -20.52 17.99
CA ALA A 410 -29.35 -20.57 19.41
C ALA A 410 -28.97 -19.18 19.93
N MET A 411 -28.09 -18.47 19.23
CA MET A 411 -27.70 -17.09 19.55
C MET A 411 -28.90 -16.14 19.54
N TRP A 412 -29.78 -16.27 18.56
CA TRP A 412 -30.96 -15.42 18.41
C TRP A 412 -31.93 -15.60 19.57
N THR A 413 -32.13 -16.85 20.01
CA THR A 413 -32.94 -17.19 21.18
C THR A 413 -32.35 -16.58 22.45
N ALA A 414 -31.03 -16.72 22.65
CA ALA A 414 -30.32 -16.16 23.81
C ALA A 414 -30.40 -14.63 23.83
N MET A 415 -30.13 -13.98 22.70
CA MET A 415 -30.23 -12.53 22.54
C MET A 415 -31.65 -12.01 22.83
N ALA A 416 -32.69 -12.69 22.32
CA ALA A 416 -34.07 -12.31 22.58
C ALA A 416 -34.42 -12.38 24.07
N ALA A 417 -34.00 -13.44 24.76
CA ALA A 417 -34.21 -13.57 26.21
C ALA A 417 -33.46 -12.48 27.00
N ALA A 418 -32.21 -12.20 26.64
CA ALA A 418 -31.40 -11.16 27.27
C ALA A 418 -32.00 -9.76 27.07
N LEU A 419 -32.51 -9.45 25.87
CA LEU A 419 -33.14 -8.16 25.59
C LEU A 419 -34.36 -7.92 26.48
N GLU A 420 -35.21 -8.93 26.67
CA GLU A 420 -36.39 -8.81 27.54
C GLU A 420 -36.00 -8.64 29.01
N ALA A 421 -34.99 -9.38 29.49
CA ALA A 421 -34.47 -9.25 30.84
C ALA A 421 -33.88 -7.84 31.08
N ASP A 422 -33.03 -7.35 30.16
CA ASP A 422 -32.37 -6.05 30.27
C ASP A 422 -33.34 -4.88 30.11
N ARG A 423 -34.39 -5.03 29.29
CA ARG A 423 -35.50 -4.07 29.24
C ARG A 423 -36.23 -3.99 30.58
N ALA A 424 -36.54 -5.14 31.20
CA ALA A 424 -37.22 -5.18 32.49
C ALA A 424 -36.35 -4.58 33.62
N ALA A 425 -35.03 -4.77 33.55
CA ALA A 425 -34.05 -4.21 34.47
C ALA A 425 -33.63 -2.76 34.15
N ALA A 426 -34.17 -2.17 33.08
CA ALA A 426 -33.84 -0.84 32.60
C ALA A 426 -32.34 -0.59 32.29
N VAL A 427 -31.66 -1.60 31.73
CA VAL A 427 -30.22 -1.55 31.44
C VAL A 427 -29.93 -0.78 30.13
N GLY A 428 -29.11 0.25 30.22
CA GLY A 428 -28.50 0.93 29.07
C GLY A 428 -29.47 1.28 27.93
N THR A 429 -29.10 0.91 26.70
CA THR A 429 -29.92 1.15 25.50
C THR A 429 -30.95 0.02 25.22
N ALA A 430 -31.10 -0.97 26.12
CA ALA A 430 -32.10 -2.04 25.98
C ALA A 430 -33.53 -1.47 26.01
N VAL A 431 -33.77 -0.52 26.93
CA VAL A 431 -35.06 0.18 27.10
C VAL A 431 -35.49 0.93 25.85
N ALA A 432 -34.51 1.51 25.14
CA ALA A 432 -34.78 2.23 23.90
C ALA A 432 -34.88 1.30 22.70
N THR A 433 -34.29 0.10 22.75
CA THR A 433 -34.38 -0.88 21.66
C THR A 433 -35.83 -1.31 21.52
N THR A 434 -36.40 -1.22 20.31
CA THR A 434 -37.79 -1.59 19.99
C THR A 434 -37.87 -2.90 19.20
N SER A 435 -36.88 -3.18 18.37
CA SER A 435 -36.81 -4.44 17.62
C SER A 435 -35.38 -4.74 17.17
N VAL A 436 -35.02 -6.02 17.11
CA VAL A 436 -33.82 -6.53 16.42
C VAL A 436 -34.29 -7.42 15.27
N GLY A 437 -33.63 -7.35 14.11
CA GLY A 437 -34.05 -8.08 12.91
C GLY A 437 -32.88 -8.57 12.06
N LEU A 438 -33.00 -9.79 11.51
CA LEU A 438 -32.11 -10.30 10.47
C LEU A 438 -32.43 -9.62 9.13
N VAL A 439 -31.43 -8.99 8.53
CA VAL A 439 -31.54 -8.24 7.27
C VAL A 439 -31.04 -9.04 6.10
N ASP A 440 -29.99 -9.81 6.31
CA ASP A 440 -29.37 -10.62 5.26
C ASP A 440 -28.66 -11.86 5.77
N GLY A 441 -28.49 -12.84 4.88
CA GLY A 441 -27.80 -14.12 5.14
C GLY A 441 -27.13 -14.61 3.86
N TYR A 442 -27.30 -15.89 3.52
CA TYR A 442 -26.81 -16.48 2.27
C TYR A 442 -27.36 -15.76 1.03
N ARG A 443 -26.45 -15.51 0.10
CA ARG A 443 -26.70 -14.92 -1.22
C ARG A 443 -25.74 -15.56 -2.22
N ASP A 444 -26.21 -16.17 -3.30
CA ASP A 444 -25.29 -16.75 -4.29
C ASP A 444 -24.48 -15.67 -5.05
N ALA A 445 -23.48 -16.10 -5.82
CA ALA A 445 -22.62 -15.20 -6.56
C ALA A 445 -23.39 -14.36 -7.60
N ASP A 446 -24.48 -14.88 -8.16
CA ASP A 446 -25.30 -14.20 -9.17
C ASP A 446 -26.18 -13.10 -8.56
N GLU A 447 -26.80 -13.39 -7.42
CA GLU A 447 -27.52 -12.40 -6.61
C GLU A 447 -26.55 -11.30 -6.13
N GLN A 448 -25.34 -11.68 -5.71
CA GLN A 448 -24.27 -10.74 -5.32
C GLN A 448 -23.78 -9.90 -6.51
N PHE A 449 -23.63 -10.51 -7.69
CA PHE A 449 -23.25 -9.83 -8.93
C PHE A 449 -24.32 -8.82 -9.33
N THR A 450 -25.59 -9.22 -9.37
CA THR A 450 -26.71 -8.33 -9.66
C THR A 450 -26.74 -7.12 -8.72
N MET A 451 -26.45 -7.35 -7.43
CA MET A 451 -26.36 -6.27 -6.44
C MET A 451 -25.17 -5.34 -6.69
N TRP A 452 -23.98 -5.91 -6.94
CA TRP A 452 -22.77 -5.15 -7.24
C TRP A 452 -22.96 -4.30 -8.50
N ASP A 453 -23.43 -4.93 -9.57
CA ASP A 453 -23.67 -4.36 -10.89
C ASP A 453 -24.70 -3.21 -10.85
N GLY A 454 -25.85 -3.46 -10.21
CA GLY A 454 -26.91 -2.48 -10.05
C GLY A 454 -26.54 -1.29 -9.15
N ARG A 455 -25.55 -1.45 -8.25
CA ARG A 455 -25.08 -0.37 -7.35
C ARG A 455 -23.83 0.35 -7.85
N PHE A 456 -23.13 -0.18 -8.85
CA PHE A 456 -21.85 0.33 -9.35
C PHE A 456 -21.83 1.86 -9.52
N TYR A 457 -22.82 2.43 -10.21
CA TYR A 457 -22.88 3.88 -10.45
C TYR A 457 -23.17 4.70 -9.19
N GLY A 458 -23.97 4.17 -8.27
CA GLY A 458 -24.14 4.81 -6.96
C GLY A 458 -22.82 4.89 -6.21
N TYR A 459 -21.98 3.86 -6.34
CA TYR A 459 -20.62 3.87 -5.79
C TYR A 459 -19.70 4.82 -6.56
N LEU A 460 -19.69 4.79 -7.89
CA LEU A 460 -18.88 5.69 -8.71
C LEU A 460 -19.19 7.17 -8.40
N TRP A 461 -20.46 7.53 -8.29
CA TRP A 461 -20.87 8.88 -7.95
C TRP A 461 -20.43 9.27 -6.52
N SER A 462 -20.60 8.35 -5.56
CA SER A 462 -20.17 8.59 -4.18
C SER A 462 -18.64 8.70 -4.07
N PHE A 463 -17.91 7.87 -4.81
CA PHE A 463 -16.45 7.90 -4.91
C PHE A 463 -15.97 9.23 -5.51
N LYS A 464 -16.54 9.66 -6.64
CA LYS A 464 -16.26 10.98 -7.24
C LYS A 464 -16.47 12.11 -6.23
N LYS A 465 -17.59 12.09 -5.50
CA LYS A 465 -17.95 13.13 -4.54
C LYS A 465 -17.03 13.21 -3.33
N HIS A 466 -16.54 12.08 -2.84
CA HIS A 466 -15.87 12.00 -1.53
C HIS A 466 -14.36 11.79 -1.62
N GLU A 467 -13.87 11.14 -2.68
CA GLU A 467 -12.47 10.70 -2.79
C GLU A 467 -11.71 11.42 -3.91
N LEU A 468 -12.37 11.81 -5.00
CA LEU A 468 -11.73 12.59 -6.07
C LEU A 468 -11.86 14.09 -5.76
N LYS A 469 -10.81 14.65 -5.15
CA LYS A 469 -10.70 16.10 -4.93
C LYS A 469 -10.40 16.89 -6.22
N ASP A 470 -9.91 16.20 -7.26
CA ASP A 470 -9.59 16.78 -8.56
C ASP A 470 -10.23 15.94 -9.68
N GLU A 471 -11.09 16.57 -10.50
CA GLU A 471 -11.87 15.89 -11.54
C GLU A 471 -11.01 15.42 -12.72
N THR A 472 -9.80 15.97 -12.87
CA THR A 472 -8.90 15.68 -14.00
C THR A 472 -8.22 14.30 -13.93
N ALA A 473 -8.23 13.63 -12.77
CA ALA A 473 -7.60 12.31 -12.57
C ALA A 473 -8.47 11.11 -13.02
N ALA A 474 -9.70 11.35 -13.49
CA ALA A 474 -10.75 10.35 -13.66
C ALA A 474 -10.54 9.29 -14.77
N THR A 475 -9.50 9.42 -15.60
CA THR A 475 -9.20 8.51 -16.72
C THR A 475 -7.93 7.67 -16.55
N SER A 476 -7.22 7.82 -15.43
CA SER A 476 -5.99 7.05 -15.17
C SER A 476 -6.30 5.60 -14.75
N THR A 477 -5.37 4.68 -15.05
CA THR A 477 -5.43 3.25 -14.63
C THR A 477 -5.46 3.03 -13.11
N VAL A 478 -5.27 4.10 -12.32
CA VAL A 478 -5.41 4.13 -10.86
C VAL A 478 -6.87 4.06 -10.43
N VAL A 479 -7.78 4.66 -11.21
CA VAL A 479 -9.20 4.79 -10.86
C VAL A 479 -9.91 3.43 -10.65
N PRO A 480 -9.73 2.40 -11.50
CA PRO A 480 -10.35 1.09 -11.28
C PRO A 480 -9.93 0.41 -9.97
N LYS A 481 -8.66 0.54 -9.57
CA LYS A 481 -8.14 -0.07 -8.33
C LYS A 481 -8.69 0.66 -7.10
N GLU A 482 -8.68 1.98 -7.12
CA GLU A 482 -9.21 2.80 -6.03
C GLU A 482 -10.74 2.65 -5.91
N LEU A 483 -11.45 2.62 -7.02
CA LEU A 483 -12.88 2.38 -7.02
C LEU A 483 -13.21 0.95 -6.55
N ALA A 484 -12.43 -0.06 -6.94
CA ALA A 484 -12.57 -1.41 -6.40
C ALA A 484 -12.30 -1.45 -4.89
N ARG A 485 -11.31 -0.68 -4.41
CA ARG A 485 -11.03 -0.53 -2.97
C ARG A 485 -12.22 0.07 -2.23
N TYR A 486 -12.76 1.17 -2.77
CA TYR A 486 -13.93 1.86 -2.25
C TYR A 486 -15.17 0.96 -2.21
N ILE A 487 -15.48 0.29 -3.33
CA ILE A 487 -16.63 -0.61 -3.43
C ILE A 487 -16.47 -1.80 -2.47
N GLY A 488 -15.27 -2.37 -2.36
CA GLY A 488 -14.97 -3.47 -1.43
C GLY A 488 -15.14 -3.10 0.05
N GLY A 489 -15.20 -1.82 0.39
CA GLY A 489 -15.58 -1.32 1.72
C GLY A 489 -17.10 -1.13 1.91
N LYS A 490 -17.91 -1.49 0.92
CA LYS A 490 -19.39 -1.33 0.91
C LYS A 490 -20.14 -2.59 0.50
N THR A 491 -19.53 -3.45 -0.31
CA THR A 491 -20.11 -4.70 -0.76
C THR A 491 -18.99 -5.68 -1.13
N GLY A 492 -19.15 -6.94 -0.76
CA GLY A 492 -18.21 -8.00 -1.16
C GLY A 492 -18.15 -8.17 -2.68
N CYS A 493 -16.99 -8.61 -3.17
CA CYS A 493 -16.83 -9.03 -4.55
C CYS A 493 -17.72 -10.27 -4.82
N PRO A 494 -18.51 -10.30 -5.91
CA PRO A 494 -19.31 -11.47 -6.28
C PRO A 494 -18.50 -12.77 -6.30
N GLY A 495 -19.01 -13.77 -5.58
CA GLY A 495 -18.37 -15.06 -5.36
C GLY A 495 -17.30 -15.08 -4.27
N TYR A 496 -16.84 -13.94 -3.75
CA TYR A 496 -15.80 -13.85 -2.71
C TYR A 496 -16.29 -13.16 -1.42
N SER A 497 -17.62 -13.03 -1.26
CA SER A 497 -18.26 -12.53 -0.04
C SER A 497 -18.53 -13.69 0.92
N ASN A 498 -18.41 -13.47 2.23
CA ASN A 498 -18.82 -14.47 3.23
C ASN A 498 -20.34 -14.76 3.18
N HIS A 499 -21.13 -13.86 2.60
CA HIS A 499 -22.54 -14.15 2.28
C HIS A 499 -22.70 -15.18 1.15
N ASN A 500 -21.73 -15.29 0.24
CA ASN A 500 -21.72 -16.31 -0.83
C ASN A 500 -21.51 -17.72 -0.29
N ASP A 501 -20.79 -17.86 0.82
CA ASP A 501 -20.58 -19.13 1.48
C ASP A 501 -21.64 -19.43 2.56
N GLY A 502 -22.60 -18.53 2.79
CA GLY A 502 -23.66 -18.75 3.77
C GLY A 502 -23.20 -18.77 5.24
N HIS A 503 -22.06 -18.12 5.52
CA HIS A 503 -21.48 -17.96 6.86
C HIS A 503 -21.69 -16.55 7.44
N ALA A 504 -22.05 -15.55 6.65
CA ALA A 504 -22.28 -14.19 7.13
C ALA A 504 -23.77 -13.87 7.35
N ILE A 505 -24.01 -13.01 8.33
CA ILE A 505 -25.32 -12.40 8.64
C ILE A 505 -25.19 -10.89 8.77
N ASP A 506 -26.26 -10.20 8.37
CA ASP A 506 -26.45 -8.78 8.66
C ASP A 506 -27.64 -8.60 9.61
N ILE A 507 -27.42 -7.97 10.76
CA ILE A 507 -28.45 -7.69 11.75
C ILE A 507 -28.71 -6.18 11.83
N GLU A 508 -29.97 -5.79 11.96
CA GLU A 508 -30.36 -4.43 12.30
C GLU A 508 -31.06 -4.33 13.64
N THR A 509 -31.06 -3.12 14.18
CA THR A 509 -31.84 -2.79 15.37
C THR A 509 -32.56 -1.46 15.19
N LYS A 510 -33.73 -1.34 15.81
CA LYS A 510 -34.48 -0.08 15.89
C LYS A 510 -34.48 0.40 17.32
N VAL A 511 -34.14 1.67 17.53
CA VAL A 511 -34.13 2.31 18.85
C VAL A 511 -35.06 3.52 18.87
N LEU A 512 -35.70 3.81 20.01
CA LEU A 512 -36.42 5.06 20.21
C LEU A 512 -35.41 6.19 20.38
N SER A 513 -35.55 7.22 19.55
CA SER A 513 -34.88 8.50 19.78
C SER A 513 -35.41 9.19 21.05
N ALA A 514 -34.70 10.21 21.52
CA ALA A 514 -35.16 11.07 22.62
C ALA A 514 -36.54 11.73 22.35
N LYS A 515 -36.98 11.78 21.08
CA LYS A 515 -38.30 12.27 20.67
C LYS A 515 -39.36 11.17 20.57
N GLY A 516 -39.07 9.95 21.04
CA GLY A 516 -39.98 8.80 20.97
C GLY A 516 -40.18 8.21 19.57
N LYS A 517 -39.42 8.65 18.56
CA LYS A 517 -39.49 8.09 17.20
C LYS A 517 -38.52 6.92 17.06
N ALA A 518 -39.00 5.78 16.55
CA ALA A 518 -38.13 4.65 16.21
C ALA A 518 -37.19 5.00 15.04
N VAL A 519 -35.91 4.76 15.24
CA VAL A 519 -34.83 4.96 14.27
C VAL A 519 -34.19 3.62 13.97
N ARG A 520 -34.14 3.26 12.68
CA ARG A 520 -33.44 2.07 12.20
C ARG A 520 -31.95 2.34 12.17
N LEU A 521 -31.19 1.60 12.95
CA LEU A 521 -29.75 1.55 12.88
C LEU A 521 -29.38 0.39 11.94
N GLY A 522 -28.50 0.66 10.99
CA GLY A 522 -27.96 -0.30 10.01
C GLY A 522 -26.98 0.40 9.08
N ALA A 523 -26.67 -0.24 7.94
CA ALA A 523 -25.66 0.26 6.98
C ALA A 523 -25.80 1.75 6.61
N LYS A 524 -27.03 2.22 6.40
CA LYS A 524 -27.32 3.62 6.01
C LYS A 524 -27.06 4.64 7.12
N ASN A 525 -27.03 4.21 8.38
CA ASN A 525 -26.89 5.07 9.56
C ASN A 525 -25.68 4.67 10.41
N ARG A 526 -24.59 4.19 9.79
CA ARG A 526 -23.37 3.72 10.48
C ARG A 526 -22.85 4.69 11.54
N LYS A 527 -22.77 6.00 11.21
CA LYS A 527 -22.32 7.02 12.17
C LYS A 527 -23.19 7.03 13.42
N LEU A 528 -24.51 7.05 13.25
CA LEU A 528 -25.45 7.03 14.36
C LEU A 528 -25.39 5.69 15.13
N TRP A 529 -25.15 4.56 14.44
CA TRP A 529 -24.93 3.28 15.10
C TRP A 529 -23.74 3.34 16.06
N LEU A 530 -22.60 3.87 15.59
CA LEU A 530 -21.39 4.00 16.39
C LEU A 530 -21.53 5.02 17.53
N GLU A 531 -22.31 6.08 17.34
CA GLU A 531 -22.61 7.07 18.38
C GLU A 531 -23.56 6.53 19.45
N ILE A 532 -24.62 5.83 19.06
CA ILE A 532 -25.61 5.29 20.00
C ILE A 532 -25.08 4.05 20.71
N ARG A 533 -24.28 3.22 20.02
CA ARG A 533 -23.92 1.85 20.44
C ARG A 533 -25.14 1.09 20.96
N PRO A 534 -26.01 0.63 20.05
CA PRO A 534 -27.24 -0.01 20.48
C PRO A 534 -26.97 -1.28 21.27
N TRP A 535 -27.85 -1.61 22.21
CA TRP A 535 -27.72 -2.74 23.13
C TRP A 535 -27.35 -4.04 22.41
N MET A 536 -27.96 -4.30 21.25
CA MET A 536 -27.67 -5.49 20.45
C MET A 536 -26.19 -5.58 20.04
N PHE A 537 -25.56 -4.46 19.70
CA PHE A 537 -24.15 -4.45 19.33
C PHE A 537 -23.24 -4.79 20.52
N ASP A 538 -23.53 -4.22 21.69
CA ASP A 538 -22.75 -4.51 22.91
C ASP A 538 -22.94 -5.97 23.33
N TRP A 539 -24.19 -6.46 23.36
CA TRP A 539 -24.50 -7.86 23.67
C TRP A 539 -23.83 -8.84 22.69
N MET A 540 -23.93 -8.58 21.38
CA MET A 540 -23.30 -9.42 20.36
C MET A 540 -21.77 -9.40 20.49
N SER A 541 -21.16 -8.25 20.76
CA SER A 541 -19.70 -8.15 20.92
C SER A 541 -19.19 -8.98 22.10
N GLU A 542 -20.01 -9.16 23.13
CA GLU A 542 -19.68 -9.96 24.32
C GLU A 542 -19.96 -11.46 24.12
N HIS A 543 -21.08 -11.82 23.49
CA HIS A 543 -21.60 -13.19 23.49
C HIS A 543 -21.53 -13.93 22.16
N CYS A 544 -21.28 -13.26 21.03
CA CYS A 544 -21.33 -13.93 19.72
C CYS A 544 -20.32 -15.08 19.58
N GLY A 545 -19.15 -14.97 20.24
CA GLY A 545 -18.12 -16.00 20.25
C GLY A 545 -18.59 -17.33 20.87
N GLU A 546 -19.48 -17.28 21.86
CA GLU A 546 -20.09 -18.46 22.49
C GLU A 546 -20.93 -19.27 21.48
N HIS A 547 -21.36 -18.62 20.41
CA HIS A 547 -22.15 -19.21 19.35
C HIS A 547 -21.35 -19.42 18.04
N GLY A 548 -20.03 -19.25 18.08
CA GLY A 548 -19.15 -19.42 16.92
C GLY A 548 -19.23 -18.29 15.90
N PHE A 549 -19.66 -17.10 16.33
CA PHE A 549 -19.67 -15.89 15.51
C PHE A 549 -18.58 -14.91 15.95
N GLU A 550 -18.10 -14.09 15.02
CA GLU A 550 -17.19 -12.98 15.28
C GLU A 550 -17.69 -11.68 14.62
N PRO A 551 -17.37 -10.50 15.20
CA PRO A 551 -17.67 -9.22 14.58
C PRO A 551 -16.83 -8.99 13.33
N TYR A 552 -17.43 -8.43 12.28
CA TYR A 552 -16.66 -7.86 11.18
C TYR A 552 -16.32 -6.40 11.47
N GLU A 553 -15.04 -6.13 11.75
CA GLU A 553 -14.52 -4.85 12.27
C GLU A 553 -15.04 -3.59 11.52
N ARG A 554 -15.21 -3.69 10.20
CA ARG A 554 -15.58 -2.54 9.36
C ARG A 554 -17.07 -2.21 9.43
N GLU A 555 -17.92 -3.21 9.67
CA GLU A 555 -19.36 -3.12 9.55
C GLU A 555 -20.04 -3.69 10.81
N PRO A 556 -20.48 -2.84 11.76
CA PRO A 556 -20.98 -3.29 13.07
C PRO A 556 -22.31 -4.06 13.03
N TRP A 557 -22.93 -4.19 11.86
CA TRP A 557 -24.12 -5.02 11.63
C TRP A 557 -23.76 -6.42 11.08
N HIS A 558 -22.54 -6.61 10.60
CA HIS A 558 -22.08 -7.81 9.90
C HIS A 558 -21.33 -8.73 10.88
N TRP A 559 -21.73 -9.99 10.92
CA TRP A 559 -21.11 -11.01 11.78
C TRP A 559 -20.82 -12.26 10.96
N ASN A 560 -19.66 -12.88 11.18
CA ASN A 560 -19.22 -14.08 10.47
C ASN A 560 -19.30 -15.29 11.38
N TYR A 561 -19.86 -16.38 10.90
CA TYR A 561 -19.71 -17.69 11.51
C TYR A 561 -18.31 -18.23 11.19
N VAL A 562 -17.54 -18.55 12.24
CA VAL A 562 -16.18 -19.09 12.13
C VAL A 562 -16.05 -20.51 12.69
N GLY A 563 -17.18 -21.13 13.03
CA GLY A 563 -17.21 -22.42 13.71
C GLY A 563 -17.36 -22.26 15.23
N ALA A 564 -18.00 -23.23 15.87
CA ALA A 564 -17.94 -23.31 17.33
C ALA A 564 -16.50 -23.65 17.75
N LEU A 565 -15.98 -22.95 18.75
CA LEU A 565 -14.79 -23.41 19.46
C LEU A 565 -15.08 -24.84 19.92
N GLU A 566 -14.24 -25.80 19.53
CA GLU A 566 -14.35 -27.20 19.95
C GLU A 566 -14.53 -27.26 21.47
N GLY A 567 -15.75 -27.56 21.94
CA GLY A 567 -16.11 -27.60 23.36
C GLY A 567 -17.36 -26.82 23.77
N ALA A 568 -17.90 -25.94 22.91
CA ALA A 568 -19.05 -25.08 23.24
C ALA A 568 -20.38 -25.56 22.63
N VAL A 569 -20.69 -26.86 22.66
CA VAL A 569 -22.07 -27.34 22.43
C VAL A 569 -22.71 -27.60 23.80
N PRO A 570 -23.33 -26.60 24.44
CA PRO A 570 -24.18 -26.85 25.59
C PRO A 570 -25.44 -27.57 25.11
N GLY A 571 -25.58 -28.86 25.48
CA GLY A 571 -26.89 -29.51 25.52
C GLY A 571 -27.31 -30.33 24.30
N ALA A 572 -26.38 -30.87 23.51
CA ALA A 572 -26.68 -32.14 22.83
C ALA A 572 -26.68 -33.22 23.91
N GLU A 573 -27.81 -33.40 24.61
CA GLU A 573 -28.06 -34.60 25.38
C GLU A 573 -27.76 -35.79 24.45
N GLU A 574 -26.75 -36.58 24.82
CA GLU A 574 -26.64 -37.96 24.38
C GLU A 574 -27.99 -38.60 24.73
N ASP A 575 -28.85 -38.72 23.72
CA ASP A 575 -29.99 -39.63 23.74
C ASP A 575 -29.43 -41.06 23.75
N SER A 576 -28.93 -41.41 24.93
CA SER A 576 -28.47 -42.72 25.33
C SER A 576 -29.51 -43.25 26.29
N ARG A 577 -30.44 -44.04 25.74
CA ARG A 577 -30.97 -45.31 26.28
C ARG A 577 -32.19 -45.74 25.44
N CYS A 578 -32.33 -47.03 25.12
CA CYS A 578 -32.83 -48.06 26.03
C CYS A 578 -34.18 -47.68 26.67
#